data_AF-A0A328R8P9-F1
#
_entry.id   AF-A0A328R8P9-F1
#
_cell.length_a   1.000
_cell.length_b   1.000
_cell.length_c   1.000
_cell.angle_alpha   90.00
_cell.angle_beta   90.00
_cell.angle_gamma   90.00
#
_symmetry.space_group_name_H-M   'P 1'
#
loop_
_entity.id
_entity.type
_entity.pdbx_description
1 polymer ?
#
loop_
_entity_poly.entity_id
_entity_poly.type
_entity_poly.pdbx_seq_one_letter_code
_entity_poly.pdbx_strand_id
1 'polypeptide(L)'
;MEIRKFNRRADFSDFDDQSPLSEVASVLVNFKKKKVKVTKSKVKQMAMGIASIAHSLGETNDEENYAEEVAEDLFEALKLLK
;
A
#
# COMPACT_ATOMS: atom_id res chain seq x y z
N MET A 1 -12.73 36.88 -9.74
CA MET A 1 -12.81 35.45 -10.12
C MET A 1 -11.66 34.75 -9.39
N GLU A 2 -11.88 34.25 -8.18
CA GLU A 2 -10.82 33.68 -7.34
C GLU A 2 -10.75 32.16 -7.54
N ILE A 3 -9.61 31.67 -8.00
CA ILE A 3 -9.35 30.25 -8.19
C ILE A 3 -8.82 29.70 -6.86
N ARG A 4 -9.66 28.97 -6.13
CA ARG A 4 -9.29 28.28 -4.88
C ARG A 4 -8.32 27.14 -5.20
N LYS A 5 -7.13 27.19 -4.62
CA LYS A 5 -6.12 26.12 -4.71
C LYS A 5 -6.65 24.87 -4.00
N PHE A 6 -6.96 23.84 -4.77
CA PHE A 6 -7.40 22.54 -4.28
C PHE A 6 -6.19 21.75 -3.76
N ASN A 7 -5.87 21.92 -2.48
CA ASN A 7 -4.79 21.19 -1.82
C ASN A 7 -5.31 19.83 -1.33
N ARG A 8 -5.39 18.82 -2.20
CA ARG A 8 -5.61 17.42 -1.80
C ARG A 8 -4.32 16.84 -1.24
N ARG A 9 -4.00 17.19 0.01
CA ARG A 9 -3.18 16.31 0.84
C ARG A 9 -4.12 15.20 1.30
N ALA A 10 -3.96 14.01 0.74
CA ALA A 10 -4.50 12.81 1.34
C ALA A 10 -3.77 12.62 2.68
N ASP A 11 -4.42 13.01 3.78
CA ASP A 11 -3.99 12.71 5.14
C ASP A 11 -4.16 11.20 5.36
N PHE A 12 -3.09 10.45 5.10
CA PHE A 12 -2.98 9.02 5.44
C PHE A 12 -2.50 8.82 6.89
N SER A 13 -2.82 9.74 7.80
CA SER A 13 -2.26 9.76 9.17
C SER A 13 -3.09 9.02 10.22
N ASP A 14 -4.33 8.61 9.93
CA ASP A 14 -5.27 8.10 10.94
C ASP A 14 -5.63 6.61 10.79
N PHE A 15 -4.69 5.78 10.31
CA PHE A 15 -4.84 4.32 10.42
C PHE A 15 -3.99 3.81 11.58
N ASP A 16 -4.60 3.87 12.77
CA ASP A 16 -4.11 3.32 14.03
C ASP A 16 -3.68 1.85 13.84
N ASP A 17 -2.43 1.57 14.20
CA ASP A 17 -1.75 0.27 14.08
C ASP A 17 -2.20 -0.70 15.19
N GLN A 18 -3.52 -0.89 15.33
CA GLN A 18 -4.13 -1.86 16.24
C GLN A 18 -4.52 -3.14 15.49
N SER A 19 -3.55 -3.81 14.88
CA SER A 19 -3.73 -5.16 14.34
C SER A 19 -3.19 -6.22 15.30
N PRO A 20 -3.88 -7.37 15.47
CA PRO A 20 -3.50 -8.41 16.43
C PRO A 20 -2.11 -8.97 16.11
N LEU A 21 -1.32 -9.21 17.16
CA LEU A 21 0.09 -9.65 17.13
C LEU A 21 0.37 -10.92 16.29
N SER A 22 -0.65 -11.63 15.81
CA SER A 22 -0.54 -12.82 14.97
C SER A 22 -0.34 -12.54 13.47
N GLU A 23 -0.60 -11.33 12.97
CA GLU A 23 -0.45 -10.96 11.54
C GLU A 23 0.81 -10.13 11.22
N VAL A 24 1.75 -10.01 12.16
CA VAL A 24 2.88 -9.06 12.02
C VAL A 24 4.03 -9.65 11.19
N ALA A 25 3.73 -10.08 9.96
CA ALA A 25 4.77 -10.27 8.96
C ALA A 25 5.26 -8.88 8.52
N SER A 26 6.56 -8.60 8.70
CA SER A 26 7.18 -7.34 8.29
C SER A 26 8.53 -7.58 7.64
N VAL A 27 8.87 -6.72 6.68
CA VAL A 27 10.13 -6.76 5.93
C VAL A 27 10.91 -5.48 6.21
N LEU A 28 12.21 -5.62 6.47
CA LEU A 28 13.13 -4.49 6.57
C LEU A 28 13.74 -4.25 5.19
N VAL A 29 13.56 -3.03 4.68
CA VAL A 29 14.05 -2.61 3.37
C VAL A 29 15.04 -1.47 3.53
N ASN A 30 16.15 -1.52 2.81
CA ASN A 30 17.14 -0.46 2.78
C ASN A 30 16.75 0.59 1.73
N PHE A 31 16.21 1.73 2.16
CA PHE A 31 15.85 2.84 1.28
C PHE A 31 16.69 4.09 1.60
N LYS A 32 17.44 4.60 0.62
CA LYS A 32 18.29 5.81 0.76
C LYS A 32 19.19 5.78 2.01
N LYS A 33 19.89 4.66 2.25
CA LYS A 33 20.74 4.40 3.43
C LYS A 33 20.00 4.37 4.77
N LYS A 34 18.66 4.29 4.78
CA LYS A 34 17.83 4.11 5.98
C LYS A 34 17.11 2.77 5.92
N LYS A 35 17.01 2.08 7.05
CA LYS A 35 16.19 0.88 7.20
C LYS A 35 14.74 1.30 7.43
N VAL A 36 13.85 0.88 6.56
CA VAL A 36 12.41 1.12 6.66
C VAL A 36 11.73 -0.22 6.94
N LYS A 37 10.92 -0.27 7.99
CA LYS A 37 10.08 -1.43 8.29
C LYS A 37 8.77 -1.29 7.52
N VAL A 38 8.48 -2.27 6.67
CA VAL A 38 7.22 -2.36 5.93
C VAL A 38 6.42 -3.54 6.48
N THR A 39 5.20 -3.28 6.95
CA THR A 39 4.29 -4.31 7.47
C THR A 39 3.41 -4.85 6.34
N LYS A 40 2.94 -6.10 6.46
CA LYS A 40 2.01 -6.70 5.48
C LYS A 40 0.73 -5.86 5.33
N SER A 41 0.22 -5.28 6.41
CA SER A 41 -0.93 -4.36 6.37
C SER A 41 -0.68 -3.15 5.45
N LYS A 42 0.51 -2.54 5.55
CA LYS A 42 0.88 -1.41 4.68
C LYS A 42 1.00 -1.81 3.21
N VAL A 43 1.50 -3.02 2.94
CA VAL A 43 1.53 -3.56 1.57
C VAL A 43 0.13 -3.80 1.02
N LYS A 44 -0.78 -4.38 1.82
CA LYS A 44 -2.19 -4.55 1.42
C LYS A 44 -2.85 -3.22 1.09
N GLN A 45 -2.64 -2.18 1.91
CA GLN A 45 -3.16 -0.84 1.63
C GLN A 45 -2.65 -0.27 0.29
N MET A 46 -1.37 -0.47 -0.03
CA MET A 46 -0.82 -0.05 -1.32
C MET A 46 -1.44 -0.83 -2.48
N ALA A 47 -1.61 -2.15 -2.32
CA ALA A 47 -2.19 -3.01 -3.33
C ALA A 47 -3.67 -2.68 -3.60
N MET A 48 -4.47 -2.39 -2.57
CA MET A 48 -5.84 -1.90 -2.73
C MET A 48 -5.88 -0.60 -3.56
N GLY A 49 -4.94 0.33 -3.31
CA GLY A 49 -4.85 1.56 -4.11
C GLY A 49 -4.52 1.29 -5.58
N ILE A 50 -3.66 0.31 -5.87
CA ILE A 50 -3.32 -0.11 -7.24
C ILE A 50 -4.53 -0.78 -7.90
N ALA A 51 -5.21 -1.68 -7.19
CA ALA A 51 -6.39 -2.38 -7.68
C ALA A 51 -7.54 -1.41 -8.01
N SER A 52 -7.75 -0.40 -7.16
CA SER A 52 -8.76 0.63 -7.40
C SER A 52 -8.48 1.43 -8.68
N ILE A 53 -7.21 1.73 -8.95
CA ILE A 53 -6.78 2.38 -10.19
C ILE A 53 -7.01 1.42 -11.38
N ALA A 54 -6.58 0.16 -11.27
CA ALA A 54 -6.75 -0.83 -12.33
C ALA A 54 -8.23 -1.07 -12.68
N HIS A 55 -9.10 -1.17 -11.67
CA HIS A 55 -10.54 -1.29 -11.86
C HIS A 55 -11.13 -0.03 -12.54
N SER A 56 -10.69 1.15 -12.11
CA SER A 56 -11.12 2.42 -12.72
C SER A 56 -10.68 2.57 -14.19
N LEU A 57 -9.57 1.93 -14.58
CA LEU A 57 -9.08 1.88 -15.96
C LEU A 57 -9.73 0.77 -16.80
N GLY A 58 -10.53 -0.10 -16.17
CA GLY A 58 -11.13 -1.28 -16.82
C GLY A 58 -10.15 -2.43 -17.06
N GLU A 59 -8.99 -2.43 -16.37
CA GLU A 59 -7.98 -3.49 -16.48
C GLU A 59 -8.33 -4.74 -15.67
N THR A 60 -9.09 -4.59 -14.58
CA THR A 60 -9.68 -5.68 -13.80
C THR A 60 -11.16 -5.40 -13.51
N ASN A 61 -11.97 -6.46 -13.45
CA ASN A 61 -13.36 -6.41 -12.99
C ASN A 61 -13.53 -6.92 -11.54
N ASP A 62 -12.43 -7.38 -10.93
CA ASP A 62 -12.37 -7.90 -9.58
C ASP A 62 -11.25 -7.18 -8.83
N GLU A 63 -11.63 -6.10 -8.14
CA GLU A 63 -10.70 -5.24 -7.40
C GLU A 63 -10.12 -5.96 -6.19
N GLU A 64 -10.90 -6.81 -5.51
CA GLU A 64 -10.48 -7.51 -4.30
C GLU A 64 -9.43 -8.58 -4.63
N ASN A 65 -9.71 -9.44 -5.61
CA ASN A 65 -8.77 -10.49 -6.01
C ASN A 65 -7.48 -9.89 -6.58
N TYR A 66 -7.58 -8.84 -7.38
CA TYR A 66 -6.42 -8.15 -7.93
C TYR A 66 -5.58 -7.48 -6.83
N ALA A 67 -6.21 -6.90 -5.80
CA ALA A 67 -5.48 -6.35 -4.66
C ALA A 67 -4.73 -7.42 -3.88
N GLU A 68 -5.28 -8.63 -3.74
CA GLU A 68 -4.61 -9.74 -3.07
C GLU A 68 -3.37 -10.20 -3.85
N GLU A 69 -3.52 -10.44 -5.15
CA GLU A 69 -2.42 -10.83 -6.04
C GLU A 69 -1.27 -9.79 -6.00
N VAL A 70 -1.62 -8.51 -6.18
CA VAL A 70 -0.63 -7.42 -6.13
C VAL A 70 0.00 -7.28 -4.73
N ALA A 71 -0.74 -7.53 -3.66
CA ALA A 71 -0.20 -7.47 -2.31
C ALA A 71 0.84 -8.56 -2.06
N GLU A 72 0.60 -9.77 -2.57
CA GLU A 72 1.55 -10.88 -2.48
C GLU A 72 2.81 -10.57 -3.28
N ASP A 73 2.66 -10.17 -4.56
CA ASP A 73 3.77 -9.79 -5.44
C ASP A 73 4.63 -8.68 -4.83
N LEU A 74 4.01 -7.62 -4.32
CA LEU A 74 4.70 -6.53 -3.65
C LEU A 74 5.45 -7.02 -2.40
N PHE A 75 4.82 -7.88 -1.59
CA PHE A 75 5.44 -8.38 -0.38
C PHE A 75 6.64 -9.27 -0.68
N GLU A 76 6.57 -10.09 -1.71
CA GLU A 76 7.68 -10.92 -2.19
C GLU A 76 8.81 -10.07 -2.77
N ALA A 77 8.49 -9.08 -3.62
CA ALA A 77 9.47 -8.16 -4.17
C ALA A 77 10.24 -7.42 -3.07
N LEU A 78 9.55 -6.98 -2.01
CA LEU A 78 10.19 -6.33 -0.87
C LEU A 78 11.15 -7.25 -0.10
N LYS A 79 10.90 -8.57 -0.04
CA LYS A 79 11.83 -9.53 0.59
C LYS A 79 13.15 -9.66 -0.16
N LEU A 80 13.16 -9.40 -1.47
CA LEU A 80 14.35 -9.46 -2.32
C LEU A 80 15.26 -8.23 -2.13
N LEU A 81 14.72 -7.11 -1.64
CA LEU A 81 15.42 -5.83 -1.46
C LEU A 81 16.18 -5.70 -0.12
N LYS A 82 16.56 -6.83 0.48
CA LYS A 82 17.29 -6.89 1.76
C LYS A 82 18.72 -6.34 1.65
#